data_AF-A0A975HTN1-F1
#
_entry.id   AF-A0A975HTN1-F1
#
_cell.length_a   1.000
_cell.length_b   1.000
_cell.length_c   1.000
_cell.angle_alpha   90.00
_cell.angle_beta   90.00
_cell.angle_gamma   90.00
#
_symmetry.space_group_name_H-M   'P 1'
#
loop_
_entity.id
_entity.type
_entity.pdbx_description
1 polymer ?
#
loop_
_entity_poly.entity_id
_entity_poly.type
_entity_poly.pdbx_seq_one_letter_code
_entity_poly.pdbx_strand_id
1 'polypeptide(L)'
;MPAHLAGAFVPAFATAMDHESAARAAVYALGRQGFLFQDIQGPIHQLDATRWNEYVQSTWPELAAHFPPQSEVVQMLGTESVFFGPFAGYESAGVAQ
;
A
#
# COMPACT_ATOMS: atom_id res chain seq x y z
N MET A 1 1.89 -14.28 -10.66
CA MET A 1 2.34 -14.68 -9.31
C MET A 1 3.01 -16.04 -9.40
N PRO A 2 4.07 -16.31 -8.61
CA PRO A 2 4.61 -17.66 -8.42
C PRO A 2 3.52 -18.64 -7.98
N ALA A 3 3.53 -19.86 -8.51
CA ALA A 3 2.45 -20.84 -8.32
C ALA A 3 2.29 -21.36 -6.88
N HIS A 4 3.29 -21.16 -6.00
CA HIS A 4 3.24 -21.58 -4.60
C HIS A 4 2.58 -20.56 -3.67
N LEU A 5 2.36 -19.32 -4.13
CA LEU A 5 1.78 -18.25 -3.31
C LEU A 5 0.26 -18.19 -3.48
N ALA A 6 -0.47 -18.02 -2.38
CA ALA A 6 -1.92 -17.85 -2.35
C ALA A 6 -2.36 -16.42 -2.60
N GLY A 7 -1.57 -15.45 -2.14
CA GLY A 7 -1.86 -14.04 -2.29
C GLY A 7 -0.67 -13.19 -1.87
N ALA A 8 -0.92 -11.89 -1.72
CA ALA A 8 0.05 -10.96 -1.15
C ALA A 8 -0.67 -9.86 -0.36
N PHE A 9 -0.03 -9.41 0.70
CA PHE A 9 -0.37 -8.16 1.36
C PHE A 9 0.43 -7.02 0.74
N VAL A 10 -0.22 -5.90 0.50
CA VAL A 10 0.42 -4.70 -0.05
C VAL A 10 0.01 -3.48 0.78
N PRO A 11 0.97 -2.73 1.34
CA PRO A 11 0.68 -1.41 1.89
C PRO A 11 0.23 -0.49 0.75
N ALA A 12 -0.96 0.10 0.87
CA ALA A 12 -1.46 1.06 -0.09
C ALA A 12 -1.53 2.45 0.56
N PHE A 13 -0.99 3.45 -0.13
CA PHE A 13 -1.01 4.84 0.29
C PHE A 13 -1.79 5.63 -0.75
N ALA A 14 -2.76 6.40 -0.28
CA ALA A 14 -3.64 7.19 -1.14
C ALA A 14 -3.85 8.57 -0.55
N THR A 15 -3.85 9.58 -1.43
CA THR A 15 -4.28 10.94 -1.09
C THR A 15 -5.75 11.09 -1.48
N ALA A 16 -6.61 11.35 -0.49
CA ALA A 16 -8.05 11.52 -0.69
C ALA A 16 -8.64 12.38 0.44
N MET A 17 -9.89 12.81 0.26
CA MET A 17 -10.60 13.64 1.25
C MET A 17 -10.96 12.87 2.53
N ASP A 18 -11.18 11.57 2.43
CA ASP A 18 -11.58 10.69 3.52
C ASP A 18 -11.07 9.25 3.29
N HIS A 19 -11.18 8.41 4.32
CA HIS A 19 -10.67 7.04 4.29
C HIS A 19 -11.42 6.14 3.30
N GLU A 20 -12.70 6.39 3.02
CA GLU A 20 -13.51 5.56 2.12
C GLU A 20 -13.09 5.81 0.67
N SER A 21 -12.93 7.08 0.32
CA SER A 21 -12.38 7.54 -0.95
C SER A 21 -10.96 7.01 -1.18
N ALA A 22 -10.11 7.05 -0.13
CA ALA A 22 -8.76 6.48 -0.18
C ALA A 22 -8.78 4.96 -0.45
N ALA A 23 -9.62 4.21 0.26
CA ALA A 23 -9.75 2.77 0.08
C ALA A 23 -10.21 2.42 -1.34
N ARG A 24 -11.24 3.14 -1.83
CA ARG A 24 -11.79 2.92 -3.17
C ARG A 24 -10.75 3.22 -4.25
N ALA A 25 -9.98 4.31 -4.10
CA ALA A 25 -8.90 4.65 -5.03
C ALA A 25 -7.82 3.57 -5.05
N ALA A 26 -7.41 3.07 -3.88
CA ALA A 26 -6.42 2.00 -3.76
C ALA A 26 -6.88 0.70 -4.44
N VAL A 27 -8.12 0.26 -4.16
CA VAL A 27 -8.71 -0.94 -4.78
C VAL A 27 -8.84 -0.78 -6.30
N TYR A 28 -9.28 0.38 -6.77
CA TYR A 28 -9.39 0.66 -8.20
C TYR A 28 -8.02 0.63 -8.90
N ALA A 29 -6.99 1.21 -8.28
CA ALA A 29 -5.63 1.20 -8.80
C ALA A 29 -5.03 -0.23 -8.84
N LEU A 30 -5.28 -1.06 -7.82
CA LEU A 30 -4.89 -2.48 -7.83
C LEU A 30 -5.59 -3.27 -8.95
N GLY A 31 -6.91 -3.09 -9.10
CA GLY A 31 -7.68 -3.75 -10.15
C GLY A 31 -7.18 -3.39 -11.55
N ARG A 32 -6.78 -2.12 -11.76
CA ARG A 32 -6.18 -1.66 -13.02
C ARG A 32 -4.82 -2.29 -13.33
N GLN A 33 -4.09 -2.75 -12.32
CA GLN A 33 -2.84 -3.50 -12.49
C GLN A 33 -3.07 -5.01 -12.73
N GLY A 34 -4.33 -5.46 -12.73
CA GLY A 34 -4.70 -6.86 -12.96
C GLY A 34 -4.72 -7.71 -11.69
N PHE A 35 -4.63 -7.09 -10.50
CA PHE A 35 -4.76 -7.81 -9.24
C PHE A 35 -6.23 -7.96 -8.84
N LEU A 36 -6.54 -9.09 -8.20
CA LEU A 36 -7.83 -9.30 -7.55
C LEU A 36 -7.72 -8.85 -6.10
N PHE A 37 -8.49 -7.81 -5.76
CA PHE A 37 -8.63 -7.37 -4.38
C PHE A 37 -9.46 -8.39 -3.60
N GLN A 38 -8.94 -8.82 -2.45
CA GLN A 38 -9.63 -9.76 -1.56
C GLN A 38 -10.28 -9.02 -0.39
N ASP A 39 -9.49 -8.33 0.42
CA ASP A 39 -9.96 -7.58 1.58
C ASP A 39 -8.93 -6.55 2.06
N ILE A 40 -9.39 -5.57 2.86
CA ILE A 40 -8.51 -4.65 3.59
C ILE A 40 -8.19 -5.28 4.95
N GLN A 41 -6.90 -5.41 5.25
CA GLN A 41 -6.47 -5.93 6.55
C GLN A 41 -6.33 -4.79 7.57
N GLY A 42 -7.22 -4.78 8.57
CA GLY A 42 -7.16 -3.83 9.68
C GLY A 42 -7.72 -2.44 9.35
N PRO A 43 -7.59 -1.49 10.30
CA PRO A 43 -8.10 -0.14 10.11
C PRO A 43 -7.26 0.67 9.12
N ILE A 44 -7.91 1.59 8.41
CA ILE A 44 -7.23 2.57 7.56
C ILE A 44 -6.68 3.69 8.44
N HIS A 45 -5.37 3.90 8.37
CA HIS A 45 -4.68 4.94 9.14
C HIS A 45 -4.43 6.18 8.30
N GLN A 46 -4.65 7.35 8.90
CA GLN A 46 -4.22 8.62 8.33
C GLN A 46 -2.76 8.89 8.72
N LEU A 47 -1.94 9.22 7.73
CA LEU A 47 -0.55 9.63 7.93
C LEU A 47 -0.39 11.14 7.69
N ASP A 48 0.52 11.74 8.44
CA ASP A 48 0.99 13.10 8.17
C ASP A 48 2.06 13.06 7.06
N ALA A 49 1.75 13.64 5.91
CA ALA A 49 2.67 13.68 4.77
C ALA A 49 4.00 14.39 5.12
N THR A 50 4.01 15.31 6.08
CA THR A 50 5.23 16.01 6.53
C THR A 50 6.14 15.14 7.40
N ARG A 51 5.67 13.94 7.78
CA ARG A 51 6.42 12.93 8.53
C ARG A 51 6.60 11.65 7.74
N TRP A 52 6.38 11.70 6.43
CA TRP A 52 6.47 10.53 5.55
C TRP A 52 7.84 9.85 5.61
N ASN A 53 8.93 10.62 5.53
CA ASN A 53 10.27 10.05 5.58
C ASN A 53 10.56 9.35 6.91
N GLU A 54 10.10 9.92 8.03
CA GLU A 54 10.23 9.30 9.36
C GLU A 54 9.46 7.97 9.42
N TYR A 55 8.24 7.95 8.89
CA TYR A 55 7.40 6.76 8.86
C TYR A 55 8.03 5.63 8.04
N VAL A 56 8.53 5.93 6.84
CA VAL A 56 9.19 4.94 5.98
C VAL A 56 10.46 4.42 6.62
N GLN A 57 11.30 5.30 7.19
CA GLN A 57 12.55 4.88 7.85
C GLN A 57 12.31 4.01 9.09
N SER A 58 11.21 4.24 9.81
CA SER A 58 10.83 3.43 10.96
C SER A 58 10.26 2.06 10.56
N THR A 59 9.50 2.02 9.45
CA THR A 59 8.76 0.82 9.04
C THR A 59 9.57 -0.10 8.11
N TRP A 60 10.29 0.49 7.15
CA TRP A 60 11.08 -0.22 6.14
C TRP A 60 12.40 0.51 5.84
N PRO A 61 13.34 0.58 6.79
CA PRO A 61 14.61 1.29 6.61
C PRO A 61 15.39 0.77 5.38
N GLU A 62 15.38 -0.54 5.16
CA GLU A 62 16.09 -1.19 4.05
C GLU A 62 15.50 -0.89 2.68
N LEU A 63 14.21 -0.53 2.64
CA LEU A 63 13.48 -0.24 1.40
C LEU A 63 13.20 1.24 1.23
N ALA A 64 13.69 2.11 2.14
CA ALA A 64 13.34 3.52 2.15
C ALA A 64 13.66 4.24 0.83
N ALA A 65 14.72 3.83 0.14
CA ALA A 65 15.11 4.36 -1.17
C ALA A 65 14.13 4.01 -2.31
N HIS A 66 13.25 3.03 -2.12
CA HIS A 66 12.24 2.62 -3.11
C HIS A 66 10.90 3.35 -2.94
N PHE A 67 10.74 4.14 -1.88
CA PHE A 67 9.55 4.95 -1.66
C PHE A 67 9.74 6.36 -2.23
N PRO A 68 8.63 7.04 -2.63
CA PRO A 68 8.70 8.43 -3.04
C PRO A 68 9.25 9.30 -1.90
N PRO A 69 10.05 10.34 -2.20
CA PRO A 69 10.50 11.27 -1.19
C PRO A 69 9.32 12.07 -0.61
N GLN A 70 9.43 12.49 0.64
CA GLN A 70 8.39 13.28 1.31
C GLN A 70 7.91 14.51 0.51
N SER A 71 8.79 15.21 -0.20
CA SER A 71 8.39 16.35 -1.04
C SER A 71 7.39 15.95 -2.12
N GLU A 72 7.53 14.76 -2.69
CA GLU A 72 6.62 14.25 -3.71
C GLU A 72 5.29 13.84 -3.07
N VAL A 73 5.32 13.16 -1.93
CA VAL A 73 4.10 12.80 -1.18
C VAL A 73 3.31 14.04 -0.76
N VAL A 74 3.98 15.11 -0.34
CA VAL A 74 3.32 16.39 -0.02
C VAL A 74 2.71 17.02 -1.27
N GLN A 75 3.38 16.97 -2.42
CA GLN A 75 2.82 17.45 -3.70
C GLN A 75 1.59 16.64 -4.12
N MET A 76 1.60 15.32 -3.87
CA MET A 76 0.46 14.45 -4.17
C MET A 76 -0.81 14.84 -3.41
N LEU A 77 -0.73 15.49 -2.23
CA LEU A 77 -1.92 15.92 -1.48
C LEU A 77 -2.87 16.84 -2.28
N GLY A 78 -2.35 17.55 -3.29
CA GLY A 78 -3.17 18.39 -4.17
C GLY A 78 -3.90 17.63 -5.27
N THR A 79 -3.72 16.31 -5.36
CA THR A 79 -4.26 15.43 -6.40
C THR A 79 -4.75 14.13 -5.78
N GLU A 80 -5.68 13.42 -6.43
CA GLU A 80 -5.98 12.04 -6.04
C GLU A 80 -4.91 11.12 -6.61
N SER A 81 -4.00 10.67 -5.75
CA SER A 81 -2.85 9.83 -6.11
C SER A 81 -2.82 8.58 -5.23
N VAL A 82 -2.36 7.47 -5.83
CA VAL A 82 -2.20 6.19 -5.14
C VAL A 82 -0.82 5.63 -5.46
N PHE A 83 -0.11 5.16 -4.44
CA PHE A 83 1.11 4.40 -4.61
C PHE A 83 1.15 3.22 -3.64
N PHE A 84 1.93 2.21 -4.00
CA PHE A 84 2.01 0.95 -3.27
C PHE A 84 3.40 0.74 -2.69
N GLY A 85 3.43 0.19 -1.48
CA GLY A 85 4.64 -0.32 -0.87
C GLY A 85 5.01 -1.72 -1.39
N PRO A 86 5.92 -2.40 -0.70
CA PRO A 86 6.36 -3.74 -1.09
C PRO A 86 5.21 -4.77 -1.01
N PHE A 87 5.18 -5.67 -1.98
CA PHE A 87 4.25 -6.80 -1.97
C PHE A 87 4.85 -7.93 -1.14
N ALA A 88 4.17 -8.27 -0.04
CA ALA A 88 4.52 -9.40 0.81
C ALA A 88 3.64 -10.61 0.46
N GLY A 89 4.17 -11.50 -0.37
CA GLY A 89 3.49 -12.75 -0.73
C GLY A 89 3.31 -13.69 0.46
N TYR A 90 2.20 -14.42 0.51
CA TYR A 90 1.99 -15.50 1.46
C TYR A 90 1.60 -16.79 0.73
N GLU A 91 2.03 -17.92 1.29
CA GLU A 91 1.66 -19.24 0.79
C GLU A 91 0.26 -19.62 1.27
N SER A 92 -0.42 -20.49 0.51
CA SER A 92 -1.59 -21.17 1.04
C SER A 92 -1.12 -21.91 2.29
N ALA A 93 -1.78 -21.73 3.43
CA ALA A 93 -1.60 -22.66 4.53
C ALA A 93 -1.99 -24.03 3.98
N GLY A 94 -1.00 -24.82 3.54
CA GLY A 94 -1.20 -26.21 3.22
C GLY A 94 -1.83 -26.79 4.47
N VAL A 95 -3.02 -27.37 4.32
CA VAL A 95 -3.51 -28.34 5.30
C VAL A 95 -2.36 -29.30 5.53
N ALA A 96 -1.72 -29.19 6.69
CA ALA A 96 -0.75 -30.18 7.14
C ALA A 96 -1.53 -31.49 7.19
N GLN A 97 -1.22 -32.39 6.26
CA GLN A 97 -1.67 -33.77 6.31
C GLN A 97 -0.85 -34.52 7.35
#